data_AF-A0A644XKU5-F1
#
_entry.id   AF-A0A644XKU5-F1
#
_cell.length_a   1.000
_cell.length_b   1.000
_cell.length_c   1.000
_cell.angle_alpha   90.00
_cell.angle_beta   90.00
_cell.angle_gamma   90.00
#
_symmetry.space_group_name_H-M   'P 1'
#
loop_
_entity.id
_entity.type
_entity.pdbx_description
1 polymer ?
#
loop_
_entity_poly.entity_id
_entity_poly.type
_entity_poly.pdbx_seq_one_letter_code
_entity_poly.pdbx_strand_id
1 'polypeptide(L)'
;MTQGCRPISPWAVVTATQDNLLLELDGVPALDVLLETLDVTLEGDTQPAIQAVNSTMAGVLDVGAPQPHNTGHIGANTRALHIVGLDATRRGVALAEQVQPGTWMTFCQRHQSAARADLMRICAEIREEVEPDEDVLPAHGSTTLDSTAVYGRMQTPRRILGAVYISCSDRSGHFFGGTSAELQIVRRALGDVPLVGFFAHGEIAEHRLYGYTGVLTVFVE
;
A
#
# COMPACT_ATOMS: atom_id res chain seq x y z
N MET A 1 -5.03 -5.58 -0.31
CA MET A 1 -3.63 -5.51 0.13
C MET A 1 -3.37 -4.12 0.70
N THR A 2 -2.67 -3.97 1.82
CA THR A 2 -2.33 -2.66 2.41
C THR A 2 -0.84 -2.54 2.73
N GLN A 3 -0.22 -1.40 2.40
CA GLN A 3 1.21 -1.09 2.63
C GLN A 3 1.42 -0.05 3.74
N GLY A 4 0.38 0.68 4.15
CA GLY A 4 0.45 1.62 5.27
C GLY A 4 1.44 2.78 5.14
N CYS A 5 1.79 3.18 3.91
CA CYS A 5 2.73 4.26 3.65
C CYS A 5 2.04 5.48 3.01
N ARG A 6 2.56 6.67 3.32
CA ARG A 6 2.11 7.94 2.73
C ARG A 6 3.25 8.59 1.96
N PRO A 7 3.00 9.07 0.72
CA PRO A 7 3.96 9.91 0.01
C PRO A 7 4.31 11.15 0.84
N ILE A 8 5.60 11.45 0.93
CA ILE A 8 6.15 12.68 1.52
C ILE A 8 6.83 13.57 0.47
N SER A 9 7.11 13.04 -0.72
CA SER A 9 7.56 13.81 -1.89
C SER A 9 6.52 13.73 -3.02
N PRO A 10 6.56 14.65 -4.00
CA PRO A 10 5.89 14.44 -5.28
C PRO A 10 6.34 13.13 -5.95
N TRP A 11 5.51 12.64 -6.86
CA TRP A 11 5.91 11.57 -7.78
C TRP A 11 6.83 12.15 -8.86
N ALA A 12 7.93 11.46 -9.10
CA ALA A 12 8.94 11.80 -10.10
C ALA A 12 9.27 10.56 -10.94
N VAL A 13 9.81 10.77 -12.14
CA VAL A 13 10.31 9.68 -12.99
C VAL A 13 11.76 9.40 -12.65
N VAL A 14 12.11 8.13 -12.48
CA VAL A 14 13.50 7.69 -12.39
C VAL A 14 14.19 7.93 -13.74
N THR A 15 15.18 8.82 -13.79
CA THR A 15 15.90 9.15 -15.03
C THR A 15 17.26 8.47 -15.15
N ALA A 16 17.92 8.16 -14.02
CA ALA A 16 19.21 7.47 -14.02
C ALA A 16 19.37 6.53 -12.83
N THR A 17 19.95 5.36 -13.08
CA THR A 17 20.23 4.32 -12.08
C THR A 17 21.52 3.58 -12.42
N GLN A 18 22.14 2.98 -11.42
CA GLN A 18 23.22 2.00 -11.58
C GLN A 18 23.00 0.88 -10.58
N ASP A 19 22.72 -0.34 -11.05
CA ASP A 19 22.29 -1.46 -10.21
C ASP A 19 21.09 -1.07 -9.33
N ASN A 20 21.22 -1.14 -8.00
CA ASN A 20 20.20 -0.69 -7.04
C ASN A 20 20.44 0.75 -6.54
N LEU A 21 21.41 1.47 -7.11
CA LEU A 21 21.67 2.87 -6.80
C LEU A 21 20.81 3.76 -7.69
N LEU A 22 19.82 4.40 -7.09
CA LEU A 22 19.05 5.47 -7.70
C LEU A 22 19.92 6.72 -7.78
N LEU A 23 20.18 7.22 -8.99
CA LEU A 23 21.04 8.37 -9.21
C LEU A 23 20.22 9.64 -9.45
N GLU A 24 19.14 9.57 -10.24
CA GLU A 24 18.36 10.74 -10.59
C GLU A 24 16.84 10.50 -10.63
N LEU A 25 16.12 11.53 -10.20
CA LEU A 25 14.67 11.69 -10.30
C LEU A 25 14.37 12.98 -11.08
N ASP A 26 13.66 12.88 -12.19
CA ASP A 26 13.39 14.00 -13.12
C ASP A 26 14.65 14.80 -13.50
N GLY A 27 15.80 14.12 -13.62
CA GLY A 27 17.10 14.73 -13.93
C GLY A 27 17.78 15.43 -12.74
N VAL A 28 17.20 15.37 -11.55
CA VAL A 28 17.78 15.90 -10.30
C VAL A 28 18.41 14.75 -9.51
N PRO A 29 19.60 14.93 -8.91
CA PRO A 29 20.21 13.86 -8.13
C PRO A 29 19.32 13.40 -6.99
N ALA A 30 19.15 12.09 -6.85
CA ALA A 30 18.15 11.51 -5.97
C ALA A 30 18.45 11.78 -4.48
N LEU A 31 19.72 11.89 -4.11
CA LEU A 31 20.10 12.24 -2.74
C LEU A 31 19.66 13.66 -2.38
N ASP A 32 19.70 14.59 -3.34
CA ASP A 32 19.33 15.99 -3.15
C ASP A 32 17.83 16.09 -2.89
N VAL A 33 17.04 15.41 -3.73
CA VAL A 33 15.59 15.31 -3.58
C VAL A 33 15.23 14.72 -2.21
N LEU A 34 15.93 13.66 -1.78
CA LEU A 34 15.70 13.03 -0.48
C LEU A 34 15.98 13.99 0.68
N LEU A 35 17.15 14.64 0.67
CA LEU A 35 17.58 15.52 1.76
C LEU A 35 16.70 16.78 1.84
N GLU A 36 16.31 17.35 0.69
CA GLU A 36 15.35 18.46 0.60
C GLU A 36 13.97 18.04 1.12
N THR A 37 13.47 16.87 0.70
CA THR A 37 12.17 16.34 1.15
C THR A 37 12.12 16.16 2.67
N LEU A 38 13.24 15.73 3.26
CA LEU A 38 13.33 15.47 4.70
C LEU A 38 13.72 16.70 5.51
N ASP A 39 14.10 17.81 4.86
CA ASP A 39 14.66 19.00 5.51
C ASP A 39 15.85 18.68 6.42
N VAL A 40 16.80 17.89 5.91
CA VAL A 40 18.01 17.44 6.64
C VAL A 40 19.28 17.62 5.83
N THR A 41 20.43 17.63 6.51
CA THR A 41 21.76 17.72 5.90
C THR A 41 22.65 16.55 6.33
N LEU A 42 23.56 16.16 5.45
CA LEU A 42 24.63 15.20 5.77
C LEU A 42 25.93 15.89 6.22
N GLU A 43 25.94 17.23 6.30
CA GLU A 43 27.08 18.00 6.80
C GLU A 43 26.98 18.21 8.31
N GLY A 44 28.09 18.01 9.02
CA GLY A 44 28.13 18.19 10.48
C GLY A 44 27.53 17.01 11.24
N ASP A 45 26.54 17.27 12.10
CA ASP A 45 25.85 16.21 12.84
C ASP A 45 24.87 15.45 11.93
N THR A 46 25.24 14.22 11.60
CA THR A 46 24.47 13.36 10.68
C THR A 46 23.36 12.57 11.38
N GLN A 47 23.29 12.59 12.71
CA GLN A 47 22.34 11.77 13.46
C GLN A 47 20.87 12.07 13.12
N PRO A 48 20.44 13.35 12.98
CA PRO A 48 19.07 13.66 12.57
C PRO A 48 18.74 13.16 11.15
N ALA A 49 19.69 13.30 10.22
CA ALA A 49 19.52 12.84 8.85
C ALA A 49 19.41 11.32 8.77
N ILE A 50 20.27 10.58 9.49
CA ILE A 50 20.22 9.12 9.57
C ILE A 50 18.86 8.66 10.12
N GLN A 51 18.36 9.30 11.17
CA GLN A 51 17.05 8.97 11.74
C GLN A 51 15.90 9.21 10.76
N ALA A 52 15.91 10.34 10.05
CA ALA A 52 14.89 10.68 9.06
C ALA A 52 14.93 9.73 7.84
N VAL A 53 16.13 9.34 7.38
CA VAL A 53 16.28 8.40 6.26
C VAL A 53 15.82 7.00 6.66
N ASN A 54 16.12 6.53 7.87
CA ASN A 54 15.70 5.22 8.36
C ASN A 54 14.18 5.05 8.48
N SER A 55 13.43 6.15 8.63
CA SER A 55 11.97 6.13 8.62
C SER A 55 11.36 6.29 7.23
N THR A 56 12.20 6.49 6.21
CA THR A 56 11.81 6.78 4.83
C THR A 56 12.01 5.58 3.92
N MET A 57 11.13 5.45 2.94
CA MET A 57 11.10 4.36 1.96
C MET A 57 10.84 4.95 0.56
N ALA A 58 11.04 4.15 -0.47
CA ALA A 58 10.73 4.49 -1.85
C ALA A 58 9.46 3.75 -2.30
N GLY A 59 8.39 4.49 -2.59
CA GLY A 59 7.22 3.97 -3.29
C GLY A 59 7.51 3.95 -4.80
N VAL A 60 7.45 2.78 -5.43
CA VAL A 60 7.75 2.60 -6.86
C VAL A 60 6.58 1.98 -7.62
N LEU A 61 6.29 2.50 -8.82
CA LEU A 61 5.45 1.83 -9.82
C LEU A 61 6.27 1.59 -11.08
N ASP A 62 6.13 0.38 -11.63
CA ASP A 62 6.89 -0.05 -12.80
C ASP A 62 6.64 0.82 -14.03
N VAL A 63 7.58 0.73 -14.97
CA VAL A 63 7.51 1.35 -16.28
C VAL A 63 6.20 0.98 -16.98
N GLY A 64 5.53 1.99 -17.56
CA GLY A 64 4.26 1.82 -18.26
C GLY A 64 3.02 1.85 -17.36
N ALA A 65 3.18 1.93 -16.03
CA ALA A 65 2.06 2.23 -15.15
C ALA A 65 1.49 3.64 -15.45
N PRO A 66 0.17 3.85 -15.29
CA PRO A 66 -0.43 5.17 -15.39
C PRO A 66 0.25 6.15 -14.42
N GLN A 67 0.28 7.44 -14.78
CA GLN A 67 0.82 8.46 -13.89
C GLN A 67 0.08 8.42 -12.54
N PRO A 68 0.79 8.22 -11.43
CA PRO A 68 0.16 8.14 -10.12
C PRO A 68 -0.42 9.50 -9.71
N HIS A 69 -1.57 9.44 -9.04
CA HIS A 69 -2.21 10.61 -8.45
C HIS A 69 -1.72 10.82 -7.02
N ASN A 70 -1.58 12.09 -6.59
CA ASN A 70 -1.29 12.44 -5.20
C ASN A 70 -2.55 12.30 -4.32
N THR A 71 -2.92 11.06 -3.98
CA THR A 71 -4.10 10.75 -3.14
C THR A 71 -3.77 10.59 -1.66
N GLY A 72 -2.57 11.00 -1.24
CA GLY A 72 -2.10 10.93 0.15
C GLY A 72 -1.76 9.52 0.66
N HIS A 73 -1.84 8.51 -0.21
CA HIS A 73 -1.52 7.10 0.05
C HIS A 73 -0.81 6.50 -1.16
N ILE A 74 0.00 5.45 -0.96
CA ILE A 74 0.53 4.66 -2.08
C ILE A 74 -0.49 3.58 -2.49
N GLY A 75 -0.74 3.42 -3.79
CA GLY A 75 -1.77 2.52 -4.31
C GLY A 75 -1.41 1.04 -4.16
N ALA A 76 -2.37 0.15 -4.38
CA ALA A 76 -2.15 -1.31 -4.28
C ALA A 76 -1.08 -1.84 -5.25
N ASN A 77 -0.86 -1.15 -6.38
CA ASN A 77 0.16 -1.52 -7.36
C ASN A 77 1.54 -0.90 -7.08
N THR A 78 1.66 -0.10 -6.02
CA THR A 78 2.91 0.51 -5.60
C THR A 78 3.67 -0.44 -4.69
N ARG A 79 4.96 -0.61 -4.96
CA ARG A 79 5.88 -1.36 -4.11
C ARG A 79 6.62 -0.40 -3.22
N ALA A 80 6.76 -0.75 -1.95
CA ALA A 80 7.48 0.07 -0.97
C ALA A 80 8.85 -0.57 -0.72
N LEU A 81 9.92 0.08 -1.17
CA LEU A 81 11.30 -0.40 -1.08
C LEU A 81 12.06 0.33 0.02
N HIS A 82 12.91 -0.38 0.75
CA HIS A 82 13.82 0.26 1.69
C HIS A 82 14.91 1.05 1.00
N ILE A 83 15.32 2.12 1.67
CA ILE A 83 16.62 2.74 1.46
C ILE A 83 17.62 1.92 2.28
N VAL A 84 18.62 1.33 1.62
CA VAL A 84 19.65 0.49 2.24
C VAL A 84 21.00 1.20 2.38
N GLY A 85 21.15 2.37 1.77
CA GLY A 85 22.35 3.18 1.87
C GLY A 85 22.25 4.48 1.09
N LEU A 86 23.21 5.37 1.31
CA LEU A 86 23.36 6.64 0.61
C LEU A 86 24.78 6.68 0.01
N ASP A 87 24.91 7.20 -1.21
CA ASP A 87 26.21 7.46 -1.85
C ASP A 87 26.38 8.97 -2.00
N ALA A 88 27.14 9.58 -1.07
CA ALA A 88 27.40 11.01 -1.09
C ALA A 88 28.28 11.44 -2.28
N THR A 89 29.17 10.56 -2.76
CA THR A 89 30.07 10.87 -3.88
C THR A 89 29.31 10.93 -5.20
N ARG A 90 28.39 10.00 -5.43
CA ARG A 90 27.55 9.95 -6.63
C ARG A 90 26.20 10.65 -6.48
N ARG A 91 25.92 11.22 -5.30
CA ARG A 91 24.64 11.85 -4.94
C ARG A 91 23.44 10.91 -5.15
N GLY A 92 23.62 9.63 -4.83
CA GLY A 92 22.63 8.57 -5.04
C GLY A 92 22.03 7.99 -3.77
N VAL A 93 20.90 7.30 -3.93
CA VAL A 93 20.18 6.58 -2.87
C VAL A 93 20.12 5.10 -3.23
N ALA A 94 20.68 4.23 -2.41
CA ALA A 94 20.64 2.79 -2.65
C ALA A 94 19.31 2.21 -2.16
N LEU A 95 18.58 1.52 -3.02
CA LEU A 95 17.32 0.85 -2.72
C LEU A 95 17.55 -0.66 -2.48
N ALA A 96 16.63 -1.30 -1.77
CA ALA A 96 16.70 -2.75 -1.52
C ALA A 96 16.58 -3.60 -2.80
N GLU A 97 16.05 -3.02 -3.88
CA GLU A 97 15.87 -3.69 -5.16
C GLU A 97 16.27 -2.75 -6.31
N GLN A 98 16.56 -3.33 -7.47
CA GLN A 98 16.87 -2.56 -8.67
C GLN A 98 15.59 -1.92 -9.24
N VAL A 99 15.71 -0.65 -9.62
CA VAL A 99 14.69 0.11 -10.36
C VAL A 99 15.28 0.52 -11.69
N GLN A 100 14.44 0.63 -12.71
CA GLN A 100 14.89 0.97 -14.07
C GLN A 100 14.45 2.39 -14.44
N PRO A 101 15.17 3.10 -15.32
CA PRO A 101 14.71 4.37 -15.86
C PRO A 101 13.30 4.27 -16.45
N GLY A 102 12.47 5.30 -16.23
CA GLY A 102 11.04 5.32 -16.58
C GLY A 102 10.09 4.78 -15.49
N THR A 103 10.63 4.28 -14.37
CA THR A 103 9.83 3.91 -13.18
C THR A 103 9.31 5.17 -12.50
N TRP A 104 8.06 5.17 -12.05
CA TRP A 104 7.53 6.24 -11.19
C TRP A 104 7.97 6.02 -9.76
N MET A 105 8.44 7.06 -9.08
CA MET A 105 8.91 6.98 -7.70
C MET A 105 8.44 8.16 -6.84
N THR A 106 8.18 7.89 -5.57
CA THR A 106 7.98 8.88 -4.50
C THR A 106 8.71 8.42 -3.24
N PHE A 107 9.22 9.35 -2.43
CA PHE A 107 9.59 9.04 -1.07
C PHE A 107 8.34 8.94 -0.22
N CYS A 108 8.27 7.93 0.63
CA CYS A 108 7.13 7.70 1.51
C CYS A 108 7.58 7.31 2.92
N GLN A 109 6.71 7.54 3.90
CA GLN A 109 6.93 7.12 5.27
C GLN A 109 5.82 6.18 5.72
N ARG A 110 6.18 5.26 6.61
CA ARG A 110 5.22 4.41 7.30
C ARG A 110 4.35 5.26 8.22
N HIS A 111 3.03 5.17 8.07
CA HIS A 111 2.09 5.98 8.83
C HIS A 111 1.01 5.08 9.43
N GLN A 112 1.12 4.82 10.73
CA GLN A 112 0.24 3.90 11.46
C GLN A 112 -1.24 4.19 11.24
N SER A 113 -1.67 5.45 11.38
CA SER A 113 -3.09 5.77 11.22
C SER A 113 -3.59 5.61 9.78
N ALA A 114 -2.71 5.79 8.78
CA ALA A 114 -3.05 5.56 7.37
C ALA A 114 -3.15 4.06 7.09
N ALA A 115 -2.23 3.26 7.64
CA ALA A 115 -2.30 1.80 7.59
C ALA A 115 -3.61 1.27 8.20
N ARG A 116 -4.03 1.83 9.34
CA ARG A 116 -5.30 1.49 9.99
C ARG A 116 -6.50 1.89 9.14
N ALA A 117 -6.52 3.11 8.60
CA ALA A 117 -7.61 3.59 7.76
C ALA A 117 -7.74 2.77 6.47
N ASP A 118 -6.62 2.45 5.82
CA ASP A 118 -6.57 1.64 4.61
C ASP A 118 -7.06 0.21 4.86
N LEU A 119 -6.67 -0.39 5.99
CA LEU A 119 -7.16 -1.71 6.38
C LEU A 119 -8.68 -1.72 6.63
N MET A 120 -9.21 -0.69 7.30
CA MET A 120 -10.65 -0.53 7.51
C MET A 120 -11.41 -0.36 6.19
N ARG A 121 -10.88 0.47 5.28
CA ARG A 121 -11.43 0.69 3.94
C ARG A 121 -11.51 -0.61 3.13
N ILE A 122 -10.41 -1.35 3.04
CA ILE A 122 -10.34 -2.63 2.30
C ILE A 122 -11.33 -3.65 2.87
N CYS A 123 -11.46 -3.75 4.20
CA CYS A 123 -12.41 -4.68 4.81
C CYS A 123 -13.86 -4.27 4.53
N ALA A 124 -14.16 -2.97 4.48
CA ALA A 124 -15.49 -2.47 4.11
C ALA A 124 -15.81 -2.79 2.64
N GLU A 125 -14.87 -2.52 1.73
CA GLU A 125 -15.01 -2.84 0.30
C GLU A 125 -15.25 -4.34 0.07
N ILE A 126 -14.49 -5.20 0.74
CA ILE A 126 -14.69 -6.66 0.64
C ILE A 126 -16.08 -7.06 1.14
N ARG A 127 -16.56 -6.45 2.23
CA ARG A 127 -17.89 -6.76 2.75
C ARG A 127 -18.99 -6.32 1.78
N GLU A 128 -18.88 -5.13 1.21
CA GLU A 128 -19.82 -4.62 0.20
C GLU A 128 -19.82 -5.46 -1.09
N GLU A 129 -18.65 -5.97 -1.51
CA GLU A 129 -18.54 -6.84 -2.69
C GLU A 129 -19.16 -8.23 -2.45
N VAL A 130 -19.02 -8.76 -1.23
CA VAL A 130 -19.45 -10.11 -0.87
C VAL A 130 -20.94 -10.14 -0.48
N GLU A 131 -21.40 -9.16 0.29
CA GLU A 131 -22.78 -8.94 0.70
C GLU A 131 -23.30 -7.63 0.08
N PRO A 132 -23.58 -7.57 -1.24
CA PRO A 132 -24.23 -6.40 -1.82
C PRO A 132 -25.60 -6.22 -1.15
N ASP A 133 -25.87 -5.01 -0.62
CA ASP A 133 -27.08 -4.68 0.15
C ASP A 133 -28.35 -5.34 -0.42
N GLU A 134 -29.02 -6.18 0.40
CA GLU A 134 -30.35 -6.72 0.07
C GLU A 134 -31.46 -5.64 0.15
N ASP A 135 -31.14 -4.43 0.60
CA ASP A 135 -32.12 -3.36 0.85
C ASP A 135 -32.27 -2.38 -0.34
N VAL A 136 -32.80 -2.89 -1.45
CA VAL A 136 -33.69 -2.07 -2.29
C VAL A 136 -35.06 -2.71 -2.25
N LEU A 137 -35.83 -2.36 -1.22
CA LEU A 137 -37.27 -2.58 -1.19
C LEU A 137 -37.88 -2.11 -2.52
N PRO A 138 -38.62 -2.96 -3.28
CA PRO A 138 -39.40 -2.45 -4.39
C PRO A 138 -40.54 -1.62 -3.80
N ALA A 139 -40.39 -0.29 -3.90
CA ALA A 139 -41.49 0.63 -3.74
C ALA A 139 -42.61 0.22 -4.72
N HIS A 140 -43.83 0.22 -4.19
CA HIS A 140 -45.03 -0.37 -4.74
C HIS A 140 -45.32 -0.10 -6.22
N GLY A 141 -45.76 -1.17 -6.90
CA GLY A 141 -46.86 -1.15 -7.88
C GLY A 141 -46.75 -0.22 -9.08
N SER A 142 -46.27 -0.75 -10.22
CA SER A 142 -46.81 -0.32 -11.52
C SER A 142 -46.61 -1.41 -12.56
N THR A 143 -47.74 -1.89 -13.10
CA THR A 143 -47.82 -2.71 -14.30
C THR A 143 -47.50 -1.88 -15.53
N THR A 144 -46.31 -2.02 -16.10
CA THR A 144 -46.09 -1.87 -17.55
C THR A 144 -44.90 -2.73 -17.97
N LEU A 145 -45.15 -3.67 -18.87
CA LEU A 145 -44.12 -4.38 -19.61
C LEU A 145 -43.35 -3.38 -20.46
N ASP A 146 -42.03 -3.27 -20.26
CA ASP A 146 -41.15 -2.97 -21.38
C ASP A 146 -39.79 -3.67 -21.19
N SER A 147 -39.50 -4.55 -22.15
CA SER A 147 -38.41 -5.52 -22.10
C SER A 147 -37.27 -5.06 -22.98
N THR A 148 -36.37 -4.20 -22.49
CA THR A 148 -35.03 -4.01 -23.08
C THR A 148 -34.11 -3.22 -22.15
N ALA A 149 -33.35 -3.89 -21.27
CA ALA A 149 -32.05 -3.39 -20.78
C ALA A 149 -31.27 -4.49 -20.03
N VAL A 150 -30.31 -5.08 -20.75
CA VAL A 150 -28.97 -5.49 -20.28
C VAL A 150 -28.87 -6.41 -19.05
N TYR A 151 -28.43 -7.65 -19.30
CA TYR A 151 -28.02 -8.65 -18.30
C TYR A 151 -26.94 -8.11 -17.34
N GLY A 152 -27.33 -7.45 -16.26
CA GLY A 152 -26.54 -7.39 -15.03
C GLY A 152 -26.58 -8.78 -14.40
N ARG A 153 -25.41 -9.43 -14.25
CA ARG A 153 -25.31 -10.69 -13.49
C ARG A 153 -25.95 -10.48 -12.13
N MET A 154 -27.06 -11.17 -11.88
CA MET A 154 -27.67 -11.29 -10.56
C MET A 154 -26.67 -12.07 -9.69
N GLN A 155 -25.76 -11.36 -9.03
CA GLN A 155 -24.85 -11.97 -8.07
C GLN A 155 -25.66 -12.24 -6.82
N THR A 156 -25.91 -13.52 -6.53
CA THR A 156 -26.42 -13.93 -5.23
C THR A 156 -25.47 -13.43 -4.15
N PRO A 157 -25.98 -12.81 -3.07
CA PRO A 157 -25.13 -12.38 -1.96
C PRO A 157 -24.36 -13.62 -1.48
N ARG A 158 -23.03 -13.49 -1.46
CA ARG A 158 -22.17 -14.55 -0.96
C ARG A 158 -21.93 -14.29 0.50
N ARG A 159 -21.95 -15.32 1.32
CA ARG A 159 -21.63 -15.17 2.73
C ARG A 159 -20.14 -15.43 2.95
N ILE A 160 -19.50 -14.61 3.78
CA ILE A 160 -18.14 -14.91 4.25
C ILE A 160 -18.19 -16.11 5.21
N LEU A 161 -17.51 -17.20 4.84
CA LEU A 161 -17.39 -18.43 5.63
C LEU A 161 -16.19 -18.40 6.59
N GLY A 162 -15.16 -17.63 6.26
CA GLY A 162 -13.94 -17.53 7.04
C GLY A 162 -12.90 -16.62 6.38
N ALA A 163 -11.88 -16.24 7.13
CA ALA A 163 -10.80 -15.41 6.62
C ALA A 163 -9.42 -15.81 7.19
N VAL A 164 -8.39 -15.64 6.36
CA VAL A 164 -6.98 -15.77 6.74
C VAL A 164 -6.32 -14.41 6.55
N TYR A 165 -5.69 -13.91 7.61
CA TYR A 165 -4.96 -12.65 7.58
C TYR A 165 -3.46 -12.88 7.81
N ILE A 166 -2.64 -12.46 6.85
CA ILE A 166 -1.18 -12.55 6.90
C ILE A 166 -0.64 -11.13 7.05
N SER A 167 0.09 -10.88 8.13
CA SER A 167 0.72 -9.58 8.39
C SER A 167 2.24 -9.71 8.35
N CYS A 168 2.89 -8.77 7.68
CA CYS A 168 4.33 -8.65 7.72
C CYS A 168 4.82 -8.41 9.16
N SER A 169 5.92 -9.05 9.55
CA SER A 169 6.48 -8.96 10.89
C SER A 169 6.91 -7.54 11.25
N ASP A 170 7.21 -6.69 10.26
CA ASP A 170 7.53 -5.28 10.45
C ASP A 170 6.28 -4.38 10.67
N ARG A 171 5.09 -4.99 10.65
CA ARG A 171 3.79 -4.36 10.99
C ARG A 171 3.30 -4.82 12.37
N SER A 172 4.23 -5.27 13.22
CA SER A 172 3.96 -5.78 14.57
C SER A 172 3.26 -4.77 15.49
N GLY A 173 2.96 -5.21 16.72
CA GLY A 173 2.26 -4.40 17.72
C GLY A 173 2.91 -3.05 18.03
N HIS A 174 4.21 -2.88 17.84
CA HIS A 174 4.88 -1.57 17.97
C HIS A 174 4.42 -0.57 16.90
N PHE A 175 4.11 -1.04 15.69
CA PHE A 175 3.60 -0.21 14.61
C PHE A 175 2.09 0.02 14.72
N PHE A 176 1.30 -0.96 15.17
CA PHE A 176 -0.17 -0.85 15.27
C PHE A 176 -0.74 -0.49 16.66
N GLY A 177 0.12 -0.31 17.68
CA GLY A 177 -0.27 0.18 19.00
C GLY A 177 -0.73 -0.89 19.99
N GLY A 178 -0.34 -2.16 19.78
CA GLY A 178 -0.61 -3.25 20.72
C GLY A 178 -0.53 -4.64 20.09
N THR A 179 -0.42 -5.67 20.93
CA THR A 179 -0.40 -7.08 20.51
C THR A 179 -1.63 -7.41 19.68
N SER A 180 -1.43 -7.98 18.49
CA SER A 180 -2.49 -8.36 17.55
C SER A 180 -3.45 -7.22 17.17
N ALA A 181 -3.07 -5.95 17.38
CA ALA A 181 -3.93 -4.79 17.13
C ALA A 181 -4.47 -4.75 15.70
N GLU A 182 -3.64 -5.17 14.75
CA GLU A 182 -4.03 -5.27 13.35
C GLU A 182 -5.10 -6.34 13.10
N LEU A 183 -4.90 -7.56 13.60
CA LEU A 183 -5.89 -8.64 13.51
C LEU A 183 -7.22 -8.25 14.18
N GLN A 184 -7.16 -7.47 15.26
CA GLN A 184 -8.36 -6.93 15.93
C GLN A 184 -9.09 -5.90 15.07
N ILE A 185 -8.38 -5.10 14.27
CA ILE A 185 -9.01 -4.19 13.30
C ILE A 185 -9.74 -5.00 12.23
N VAL A 186 -9.08 -6.02 11.65
CA VAL A 186 -9.69 -6.90 10.64
C VAL A 186 -10.95 -7.58 11.20
N ARG A 187 -10.86 -8.15 12.41
CA ARG A 187 -11.98 -8.81 13.08
C ARG A 187 -13.18 -7.88 13.25
N ARG A 188 -12.94 -6.64 13.70
CA ARG A 188 -14.02 -5.65 13.86
C ARG A 188 -14.63 -5.24 12.52
N ALA A 189 -13.83 -5.17 11.47
CA ALA A 189 -14.29 -4.73 10.17
C ALA A 189 -15.05 -5.83 9.41
N LEU A 190 -14.62 -7.10 9.49
CA LEU A 190 -15.30 -8.23 8.84
C LEU A 190 -16.53 -8.74 9.62
N GLY A 191 -16.64 -8.45 10.91
CA GLY A 191 -17.76 -8.91 11.74
C GLY A 191 -17.54 -10.31 12.31
N ASP A 192 -18.64 -11.03 12.55
CA ASP A 192 -18.62 -12.36 13.19
C ASP A 192 -18.26 -13.46 12.19
N VAL A 193 -16.99 -13.47 11.79
CA VAL A 193 -16.40 -14.44 10.85
C VAL A 193 -15.24 -15.17 11.52
N PRO A 194 -15.12 -16.50 11.35
CA PRO A 194 -13.92 -17.23 11.74
C PRO A 194 -12.66 -16.62 11.10
N LEU A 195 -11.80 -16.02 11.92
CA LEU A 195 -10.58 -15.34 11.47
C LEU A 195 -9.36 -15.91 12.19
N VAL A 196 -8.42 -16.42 11.39
CA VAL A 196 -7.08 -16.84 11.82
C VAL A 196 -6.02 -15.97 11.14
N GLY A 197 -4.85 -15.82 11.76
CA GLY A 197 -3.74 -15.13 11.12
C GLY A 197 -2.39 -15.53 11.69
N PHE A 198 -1.35 -15.19 10.95
CA PHE A 198 0.04 -15.41 11.33
C PHE A 198 0.93 -14.29 10.76
N PHE A 199 2.16 -14.20 11.26
CA PHE A 199 3.15 -13.24 10.77
C PHE A 199 4.06 -13.88 9.72
N ALA A 200 4.42 -13.11 8.70
CA ALA A 200 5.37 -13.51 7.66
C ALA A 200 6.46 -12.43 7.48
N HIS A 201 7.52 -12.74 6.73
CA HIS A 201 8.58 -11.79 6.33
C HIS A 201 8.58 -11.62 4.80
N GLY A 202 7.39 -11.45 4.24
CA GLY A 202 7.17 -11.37 2.81
C GLY A 202 5.87 -12.05 2.42
N GLU A 203 5.03 -11.30 1.73
CA GLU A 203 3.72 -11.76 1.27
C GLU A 203 3.74 -11.88 -0.25
N ILE A 204 3.36 -13.05 -0.78
CA ILE A 204 3.18 -13.21 -2.21
C ILE A 204 1.75 -12.78 -2.56
N ALA A 205 1.63 -11.77 -3.41
CA ALA A 205 0.36 -11.42 -4.05
C ALA A 205 0.57 -11.39 -5.56
N GLU A 206 -0.37 -12.00 -6.29
CA GLU A 206 -0.24 -12.23 -7.73
C GLU A 206 1.06 -12.96 -8.11
N HIS A 207 2.03 -12.23 -8.69
CA HIS A 207 3.29 -12.75 -9.21
C HIS A 207 4.51 -12.11 -8.52
N ARG A 208 4.31 -11.50 -7.35
CA ARG A 208 5.33 -10.67 -6.69
C ARG A 208 5.39 -10.91 -5.19
N LEU A 209 6.58 -10.74 -4.64
CA LEU A 209 6.83 -10.68 -3.21
C LEU A 209 6.71 -9.22 -2.75
N TYR A 210 5.91 -8.99 -1.71
CA TYR A 210 5.76 -7.70 -1.07
C TYR A 210 6.28 -7.76 0.36
N GLY A 211 7.04 -6.77 0.79
CA GLY A 211 7.31 -6.50 2.20
C GLY A 211 6.27 -5.52 2.76
N TYR A 212 6.26 -5.29 4.08
CA TYR A 212 5.42 -4.26 4.72
C TYR A 212 3.93 -4.36 4.42
N THR A 213 3.47 -5.56 4.08
CA THR A 213 2.13 -5.78 3.57
C THR A 213 1.22 -6.50 4.56
N GLY A 214 -0.07 -6.21 4.46
CA GLY A 214 -1.13 -7.06 4.97
C GLY A 214 -1.92 -7.69 3.83
N VAL A 215 -2.02 -9.01 3.85
CA VAL A 215 -2.84 -9.78 2.90
C VAL A 215 -4.02 -10.38 3.63
N LEU A 216 -5.22 -10.03 3.19
CA LEU A 216 -6.47 -10.60 3.66
C LEU A 216 -7.04 -11.48 2.56
N THR A 217 -7.28 -12.75 2.88
CA THR A 217 -7.98 -13.70 2.02
C THR A 217 -9.28 -14.08 2.70
N VAL A 218 -10.38 -13.96 1.95
CA VAL A 218 -11.74 -14.25 2.43
C VAL A 218 -12.31 -15.42 1.65
N PHE A 219 -12.87 -16.39 2.36
CA PHE A 219 -13.54 -17.55 1.78
C PHE A 219 -15.04 -17.29 1.80
N VAL A 220 -15.67 -17.46 0.64
CA VAL A 220 -17.08 -17.15 0.42
C VAL A 220 -17.83 -18.39 -0.10
N GLU A 221 -19.14 -18.43 0.11
CA GLU A 221 -20.04 -19.46 -0.42
C GLU A 221 -20.23 -19.39 -1.95
#